data_AF-A0A6P7GZE4-F1
#
_entry.id   AF-A0A6P7GZE4-F1
#
_cell.length_a   1.000
_cell.length_b   1.000
_cell.length_c   1.000
_cell.angle_alpha   90.00
_cell.angle_beta   90.00
_cell.angle_gamma   90.00
#
_symmetry.space_group_name_H-M   'P 1'
#
loop_
_entity.id
_entity.type
_entity.pdbx_description
1 polymer ?
#
loop_
_entity_poly.entity_id
_entity_poly.type
_entity_poly.pdbx_seq_one_letter_code
_entity_poly.pdbx_strand_id
1 'polypeptide(L)'
;RTSKITDGNTSDNTSDSVDRISVKIPPFWPNDPEIWFLQVENQFTLANITSDATKFNCVDANLDTAYILEVRDIIVSPPATERYVKIKSELIKRLSASQQQKIKRLLEHEELGDRRPPQFLRHLQSLAGTTVPDNIVRSLWLGRLPSSTQAILATQAKASSDAIGELADTISEAIAPRAQISEASNALE
;
A
#
# COMPACT_ATOMS: atom_id res chain seq x y z
N ARG A 1 -2.93 48.39 69.36
CA ARG A 1 -1.58 48.54 68.76
C ARG A 1 -0.76 47.42 69.38
N THR A 2 -0.55 46.26 68.75
CA THR A 2 0.09 46.01 67.44
C THR A 2 -0.37 44.69 66.82
N SER A 3 -0.49 44.69 65.50
CA SER A 3 -0.97 43.62 64.61
C SER A 3 0.12 42.61 64.20
N LYS A 4 -0.31 41.38 63.83
CA LYS A 4 0.29 40.41 62.87
C LYS A 4 -0.62 39.15 62.93
N ILE A 5 -1.48 38.77 61.97
CA ILE A 5 -1.34 38.44 60.54
C ILE A 5 -0.07 37.62 60.25
N THR A 6 -0.24 36.34 59.90
CA THR A 6 0.07 35.76 58.57
C THR A 6 -0.14 34.24 58.59
N ASP A 7 -1.24 33.85 57.95
CA ASP A 7 -1.45 32.80 56.95
C ASP A 7 -0.99 31.35 57.18
N GLY A 8 -2.00 30.48 57.16
CA GLY A 8 -1.85 29.06 56.92
C GLY A 8 -1.40 28.79 55.49
N ASN A 9 -0.48 27.84 55.37
CA ASN A 9 -0.08 27.27 54.10
C ASN A 9 -0.31 25.76 54.20
N THR A 10 -1.54 25.32 53.98
CA THR A 10 -1.85 23.91 53.70
C THR A 10 -1.44 23.68 52.26
N SER A 11 -0.29 23.07 52.08
CA SER A 11 0.21 22.57 50.80
C SER A 11 -0.77 21.50 50.29
N ASP A 12 -1.73 21.91 49.48
CA ASP A 12 -2.57 20.99 48.72
C ASP A 12 -1.69 20.42 47.59
N ASN A 13 -0.96 19.34 47.91
CA ASN A 13 -0.37 18.47 46.92
C ASN A 13 -1.51 17.65 46.32
N THR A 14 -2.23 18.24 45.37
CA THR A 14 -3.02 17.51 44.40
C THR A 14 -2.06 16.63 43.60
N SER A 15 -1.88 15.40 44.05
CA SER A 15 -1.31 14.36 43.20
C SER A 15 -2.31 14.17 42.06
N ASP A 16 -2.01 14.73 40.90
CA ASP A 16 -2.62 14.31 39.64
C ASP A 16 -2.34 12.81 39.51
N SER A 17 -3.31 12.00 39.92
CA SER A 17 -3.31 10.57 39.66
C SER A 17 -3.53 10.41 38.17
N VAL A 18 -2.43 10.46 37.41
CA VAL A 18 -2.43 10.07 36.01
C VAL A 18 -2.80 8.59 36.00
N ASP A 19 -4.06 8.29 35.68
CA ASP A 19 -4.48 6.94 35.36
C ASP A 19 -3.54 6.43 34.26
N ARG A 20 -2.60 5.56 34.65
CA ARG A 20 -1.66 4.95 33.72
C ARG A 20 -2.48 4.09 32.77
N ILE A 21 -2.77 4.62 31.59
CA ILE A 21 -3.44 3.90 30.52
C ILE A 21 -2.59 2.66 30.22
N SER A 22 -3.13 1.49 30.49
CA SER A 22 -2.51 0.23 30.09
C SER A 22 -2.43 0.21 28.57
N VAL A 23 -1.22 0.17 28.03
CA VAL A 23 -0.99 0.03 26.59
C VAL A 23 -1.60 -1.29 26.12
N LYS A 24 -2.57 -1.21 25.21
CA LYS A 24 -3.13 -2.37 24.52
C LYS A 24 -2.77 -2.23 23.04
N ILE A 25 -1.71 -2.91 22.65
CA ILE A 25 -1.31 -2.97 21.25
C ILE A 25 -2.26 -3.93 20.53
N PRO A 26 -2.86 -3.52 19.41
CA PRO A 26 -3.69 -4.42 18.61
C PRO A 26 -2.84 -5.52 17.97
N PRO A 27 -3.43 -6.68 17.65
CA PRO A 27 -2.75 -7.71 16.86
C PRO A 27 -2.14 -7.15 15.58
N PHE A 28 -0.98 -7.70 15.18
CA PHE A 28 -0.28 -7.23 14.00
C PHE A 28 -1.12 -7.36 12.73
N TRP A 29 -1.15 -6.31 11.90
CA TRP A 29 -1.88 -6.30 10.63
C TRP A 29 -0.90 -6.28 9.43
N PRO A 30 -0.55 -7.45 8.89
CA PRO A 30 0.48 -7.57 7.84
C PRO A 30 0.06 -7.03 6.48
N ASN A 31 -1.25 -6.95 6.20
CA ASN A 31 -1.76 -6.47 4.93
C ASN A 31 -1.66 -4.95 4.79
N ASP A 32 -1.64 -4.24 5.92
CA ASP A 32 -1.47 -2.79 5.99
C ASP A 32 -0.67 -2.41 7.25
N PRO A 33 0.65 -2.64 7.23
CA PRO A 33 1.51 -2.38 8.39
C PRO A 33 1.58 -0.88 8.71
N GLU A 34 1.36 0.01 7.73
CA GLU A 34 1.38 1.46 7.93
C GLU A 34 0.25 1.91 8.86
N ILE A 35 -0.98 1.47 8.58
CA ILE A 35 -2.14 1.76 9.45
C ILE A 35 -1.96 1.14 10.83
N TRP A 36 -1.41 -0.07 10.92
CA TRP A 36 -1.12 -0.68 12.22
C TRP A 36 -0.13 0.14 13.05
N PHE A 37 0.99 0.59 12.45
CA PHE A 37 1.95 1.43 13.16
C PHE A 37 1.32 2.75 13.62
N LEU A 38 0.44 3.36 12.81
CA LEU A 38 -0.29 4.56 13.23
C LEU A 38 -1.15 4.31 14.48
N GLN A 39 -1.84 3.17 14.54
CA GLN A 39 -2.62 2.79 15.72
C GLN A 39 -1.73 2.56 16.96
N VAL A 40 -0.59 1.88 16.78
CA VAL A 40 0.39 1.65 17.86
C VAL A 40 0.99 2.95 18.37
N GLU A 41 1.31 3.90 17.49
CA GLU A 41 1.86 5.21 17.86
C GLU A 41 0.85 6.06 18.65
N ASN A 42 -0.43 5.97 18.31
CA ASN A 42 -1.49 6.57 19.11
C ASN A 42 -1.53 5.97 20.53
N GLN A 43 -1.37 4.65 20.67
CA GLN A 43 -1.30 4.00 22.00
C GLN A 43 -0.07 4.44 22.79
N PHE A 44 1.10 4.56 22.15
CA PHE A 44 2.30 5.10 22.80
C PHE A 44 2.09 6.52 23.29
N THR A 45 1.41 7.35 22.50
CA THR A 45 1.10 8.74 22.86
C THR A 45 0.18 8.80 24.08
N LEU A 46 -0.91 8.01 24.07
CA LEU A 46 -1.86 7.95 25.20
C LEU A 46 -1.21 7.46 26.50
N ALA A 47 -0.26 6.53 26.40
CA ALA A 47 0.45 5.98 27.57
C ALA A 47 1.75 6.73 27.93
N ASN A 48 2.03 7.88 27.29
CA ASN A 48 3.27 8.66 27.47
C ASN A 48 4.56 7.83 27.28
N ILE A 49 4.55 6.87 26.35
CA ILE A 49 5.75 6.11 25.97
C ILE A 49 6.57 6.91 24.96
N THR A 50 7.69 7.46 25.43
CA THR A 50 8.62 8.25 24.61
C THR A 50 9.92 7.50 24.30
N SER A 51 10.30 6.52 25.13
CA SER A 51 11.55 5.76 24.97
C SER A 51 11.56 4.90 23.69
N ASP A 52 12.55 5.15 22.82
CA ASP A 52 12.80 4.37 21.60
C ASP A 52 12.92 2.87 21.87
N ALA A 53 13.65 2.49 22.93
CA ALA A 53 13.82 1.10 23.32
C ALA A 53 12.49 0.45 23.77
N THR A 54 11.65 1.20 24.50
CA THR A 54 10.33 0.69 24.91
C THR A 54 9.42 0.51 23.71
N LYS A 55 9.39 1.47 22.78
CA LYS A 55 8.60 1.36 21.54
C LYS A 55 9.06 0.16 20.70
N PHE A 56 10.37 -0.04 20.57
CA PHE A 56 10.93 -1.19 19.86
C PHE A 56 10.50 -2.52 20.50
N ASN A 57 10.66 -2.68 21.82
CA ASN A 57 10.27 -3.90 22.53
C ASN A 57 8.76 -4.17 22.43
N CYS A 58 7.95 -3.11 22.46
CA CYS A 58 6.51 -3.21 22.25
C CYS A 58 6.16 -3.76 20.87
N VAL A 59 6.86 -3.31 19.81
CA VAL A 59 6.66 -3.85 18.46
C VAL A 59 7.09 -5.32 18.42
N ASP A 60 8.32 -5.63 18.84
CA ASP A 60 8.88 -6.99 18.82
C ASP A 60 7.96 -8.01 19.52
N ALA A 61 7.44 -7.66 20.71
CA ALA A 61 6.54 -8.51 21.48
C ALA A 61 5.16 -8.75 20.83
N ASN A 62 4.78 -7.95 19.82
CA ASN A 62 3.49 -8.04 19.14
C ASN A 62 3.59 -8.56 17.70
N LEU A 63 4.79 -8.93 17.24
CA LEU A 63 4.98 -9.55 15.93
C LEU A 63 4.91 -11.07 16.03
N ASP A 64 4.20 -11.70 15.09
CA ASP A 64 4.28 -13.15 14.92
C ASP A 64 5.65 -13.55 14.36
N THR A 65 6.04 -14.81 14.63
CA THR A 65 7.35 -15.35 14.21
C THR A 65 7.64 -15.15 12.72
N ALA A 66 6.63 -15.28 11.86
CA ALA A 66 6.80 -15.07 10.41
C ALA A 66 7.30 -13.66 10.09
N TYR A 67 6.82 -12.63 10.79
CA TYR A 67 7.18 -11.23 10.55
C TYR A 67 8.46 -10.83 11.27
N ILE A 68 8.76 -11.46 12.42
CA ILE A 68 10.07 -11.34 13.07
C ILE A 68 11.17 -11.81 12.11
N LEU A 69 10.94 -12.90 11.38
CA LEU A 69 11.91 -13.42 10.40
C LEU A 69 12.17 -12.44 9.25
N GLU A 70 11.15 -11.68 8.82
CA GLU A 70 11.31 -10.64 7.79
C GLU A 70 12.25 -9.52 8.22
N VAL A 71 12.42 -9.25 9.53
CA VAL A 71 13.31 -8.21 10.08
C VAL A 71 14.36 -8.76 11.04
N ARG A 72 14.74 -10.04 10.87
CA ARG A 72 15.65 -10.77 11.78
C ARG A 72 16.95 -10.03 12.04
N ASP A 73 17.54 -9.40 11.03
CA ASP A 73 18.78 -8.62 11.13
C ASP A 73 18.65 -7.49 12.16
N ILE A 74 17.48 -6.85 12.23
CA ILE A 74 17.19 -5.74 13.15
C ILE A 74 16.93 -6.25 14.56
N ILE A 75 16.27 -7.41 14.71
CA ILE A 75 15.99 -8.02 16.01
C ILE A 75 17.27 -8.55 16.66
N VAL A 76 18.12 -9.25 15.89
CA VAL A 76 19.36 -9.85 16.38
C VAL A 76 20.44 -8.81 16.65
N SER A 77 20.49 -7.74 15.85
CA SER A 77 21.49 -6.68 15.96
C SER A 77 20.85 -5.30 15.86
N PRO A 78 20.09 -4.86 16.89
CA PRO A 78 19.37 -3.60 16.84
C PRO A 78 20.34 -2.40 16.84
N PRO A 79 20.07 -1.34 16.05
CA PRO A 79 20.94 -0.18 15.96
C PRO A 79 21.06 0.54 17.32
N ALA A 80 22.13 1.30 17.55
CA ALA A 80 22.34 1.96 18.84
C ALA A 80 21.28 3.03 19.18
N THR A 81 20.72 3.66 18.16
CA THR A 81 19.70 4.72 18.23
C THR A 81 18.64 4.48 17.17
N GLU A 82 17.46 5.08 17.34
CA GLU A 82 16.35 5.02 16.38
C GLU A 82 15.92 3.59 16.02
N ARG A 83 15.98 2.66 17.00
CA ARG A 83 15.61 1.26 16.81
C ARG A 83 14.18 1.12 16.35
N TYR A 84 13.27 1.90 16.93
CA TYR A 84 11.86 1.91 16.58
C TYR A 84 11.65 2.38 15.14
N VAL A 85 12.30 3.47 14.74
CA VAL A 85 12.19 4.02 13.38
C VAL A 85 12.73 3.01 12.35
N LYS A 86 13.84 2.32 12.69
CA LYS A 86 14.44 1.33 11.82
C LYS A 86 13.55 0.09 11.64
N ILE A 87 13.01 -0.48 12.72
CA ILE A 87 12.11 -1.64 12.59
C ILE A 87 10.81 -1.26 11.88
N LYS A 88 10.22 -0.09 12.16
CA LYS A 88 9.02 0.39 11.47
C LYS A 88 9.24 0.51 9.96
N SER A 89 10.27 1.24 9.56
CA SER A 89 10.55 1.50 8.14
C SER A 89 10.87 0.22 7.36
N GLU A 90 11.69 -0.66 7.92
CA GLU A 90 12.06 -1.91 7.25
C GLU A 90 10.92 -2.93 7.23
N LEU A 91 10.12 -3.03 8.30
CA LEU A 91 8.98 -3.94 8.32
C LEU A 91 7.93 -3.53 7.29
N ILE A 92 7.57 -2.24 7.23
CA ILE A 92 6.66 -1.71 6.19
C ILE A 92 7.23 -2.00 4.80
N LYS A 93 8.50 -1.63 4.55
CA LYS A 93 9.15 -1.82 3.25
C LYS A 93 9.14 -3.27 2.79
N ARG A 94 9.57 -4.20 3.65
CA ARG A 94 9.71 -5.62 3.30
C ARG A 94 8.35 -6.29 3.08
N LEU A 95 7.36 -5.97 3.91
CA LEU A 95 5.99 -6.46 3.75
C LEU A 95 5.32 -5.90 2.49
N SER A 96 5.43 -4.59 2.23
CA SER A 96 4.90 -3.97 1.01
C SER A 96 5.54 -4.59 -0.24
N ALA A 97 6.86 -4.81 -0.24
CA ALA A 97 7.54 -5.45 -1.36
C ALA A 97 7.05 -6.89 -1.59
N SER A 98 6.87 -7.67 -0.51
CA SER A 98 6.33 -9.03 -0.58
C SER A 98 4.89 -9.04 -1.11
N GLN A 99 4.03 -8.13 -0.64
CA GLN A 99 2.66 -7.97 -1.13
C GLN A 99 2.62 -7.56 -2.60
N GLN A 100 3.46 -6.59 -3.00
CA GLN A 100 3.60 -6.17 -4.39
C GLN A 100 4.03 -7.34 -5.29
N GLN A 101 4.99 -8.17 -4.86
CA GLN A 101 5.40 -9.37 -5.60
C GLN A 101 4.26 -10.38 -5.73
N LYS A 102 3.50 -10.61 -4.65
CA LYS A 102 2.35 -11.51 -4.67
C LYS A 102 1.27 -11.03 -5.65
N ILE A 103 0.91 -9.75 -5.61
CA ILE A 103 -0.07 -9.17 -6.52
C ILE A 103 0.47 -9.17 -7.95
N LYS A 104 1.72 -8.80 -8.19
CA LYS A 104 2.35 -8.87 -9.51
C LYS A 104 2.26 -10.28 -10.10
N ARG A 105 2.55 -11.31 -9.31
CA ARG A 105 2.38 -12.71 -9.73
C ARG A 105 0.93 -13.02 -10.07
N LEU A 106 -0.05 -12.56 -9.30
CA LEU A 106 -1.47 -12.74 -9.63
C LEU A 106 -1.82 -12.06 -10.96
N LEU A 107 -1.40 -10.80 -11.15
CA LEU A 107 -1.62 -10.04 -12.38
C LEU A 107 -0.95 -10.69 -13.60
N GLU A 108 0.20 -11.36 -13.43
CA GLU A 108 0.88 -12.06 -14.52
C GLU A 108 0.07 -13.24 -15.09
N HIS A 109 -0.82 -13.85 -14.28
CA HIS A 109 -1.70 -14.94 -14.72
C HIS A 109 -3.02 -14.44 -15.33
N GLU A 110 -3.31 -13.13 -15.27
CA GLU A 110 -4.50 -12.58 -15.91
C GLU A 110 -4.31 -12.49 -17.43
N GLU A 111 -5.34 -12.89 -18.15
CA GLU A 111 -5.40 -12.86 -19.61
C GLU A 111 -6.43 -11.83 -20.09
N LEU A 112 -6.19 -11.29 -21.29
CA LEU A 112 -7.12 -10.35 -21.92
C LEU A 112 -8.49 -11.01 -22.18
N GLY A 113 -8.50 -12.25 -22.66
CA GLY A 113 -9.72 -12.97 -23.05
C GLY A 113 -10.55 -12.20 -24.08
N ASP A 114 -11.87 -12.16 -23.88
CA ASP A 114 -12.82 -11.40 -24.71
C ASP A 114 -13.00 -9.93 -24.25
N ARG A 115 -12.21 -9.49 -23.27
CA ARG A 115 -12.34 -8.12 -22.71
C ARG A 115 -11.74 -7.11 -23.68
N ARG A 116 -12.37 -5.93 -23.75
CA ARG A 116 -11.77 -4.79 -24.44
C ARG A 116 -10.52 -4.29 -23.71
N PRO A 117 -9.52 -3.73 -24.42
CA PRO A 117 -8.31 -3.21 -23.79
C PRO A 117 -8.52 -2.26 -22.60
N PRO A 118 -9.43 -1.26 -22.64
CA PRO A 118 -9.68 -0.38 -21.49
C PRO A 118 -10.30 -1.13 -20.29
N GLN A 119 -11.18 -2.10 -20.55
CA GLN A 119 -11.82 -2.90 -19.49
C GLN A 119 -10.78 -3.76 -18.77
N PHE A 120 -9.87 -4.36 -19.52
CA PHE A 120 -8.79 -5.16 -18.96
C PHE A 120 -7.81 -4.30 -18.14
N LEU A 121 -7.50 -3.08 -18.59
CA LEU A 121 -6.65 -2.16 -17.82
C LEU A 121 -7.28 -1.80 -16.47
N ARG A 122 -8.57 -1.45 -16.45
CA ARG A 122 -9.30 -1.15 -15.21
C ARG A 122 -9.35 -2.35 -14.26
N HIS A 123 -9.52 -3.56 -14.81
CA HIS A 123 -9.48 -4.80 -14.03
C HIS A 123 -8.11 -5.01 -13.37
N LEU A 124 -7.02 -4.87 -14.13
CA LEU A 124 -5.67 -4.98 -13.56
C LEU A 124 -5.38 -3.89 -12.52
N GLN A 125 -5.85 -2.66 -12.72
CA GLN A 125 -5.72 -1.57 -11.73
C GLN A 125 -6.51 -1.88 -10.45
N SER A 126 -7.72 -2.45 -10.57
CA SER A 126 -8.52 -2.86 -9.42
C SER A 126 -7.85 -3.96 -8.61
N LEU A 127 -7.15 -4.90 -9.26
CA LEU A 127 -6.40 -5.96 -8.60
C LEU A 127 -5.07 -5.46 -8.00
N ALA A 128 -4.43 -4.49 -8.66
CA ALA A 128 -3.20 -3.84 -8.22
C ALA A 128 -3.39 -3.00 -6.94
N GLY A 129 -4.52 -2.29 -6.85
CA GLY A 129 -4.78 -1.32 -5.78
C GLY A 129 -3.68 -0.25 -5.69
N THR A 130 -3.36 0.18 -4.47
CA THR A 130 -2.25 1.11 -4.20
C THR A 130 -0.91 0.40 -4.00
N THR A 131 -0.90 -0.94 -3.91
CA THR A 131 0.29 -1.73 -3.60
C THR A 131 1.23 -1.88 -4.80
N VAL A 132 0.69 -1.98 -6.02
CA VAL A 132 1.50 -2.14 -7.24
C VAL A 132 1.54 -0.81 -8.00
N PRO A 133 2.74 -0.28 -8.30
CA PRO A 133 2.89 0.93 -9.11
C PRO A 133 2.22 0.85 -10.50
N ASP A 134 1.54 1.93 -10.90
CA ASP A 134 0.81 2.04 -12.17
C ASP A 134 1.67 1.70 -13.41
N ASN A 135 2.97 2.01 -13.39
CA ASN A 135 3.86 1.69 -14.50
C ASN A 135 4.05 0.17 -14.69
N ILE A 136 4.01 -0.61 -13.61
CA ILE A 136 4.08 -2.08 -13.67
C ILE A 136 2.77 -2.63 -14.25
N VAL A 137 1.62 -2.13 -13.75
CA VAL A 137 0.30 -2.51 -14.27
C VAL A 137 0.20 -2.22 -15.77
N ARG A 138 0.65 -1.03 -16.19
CA ARG A 138 0.68 -0.62 -17.59
C ARG A 138 1.58 -1.51 -18.44
N SER A 139 2.77 -1.87 -17.93
CA SER A 139 3.69 -2.77 -18.64
C SER A 139 3.09 -4.17 -18.83
N LEU A 140 2.41 -4.70 -17.81
CA LEU A 140 1.72 -5.99 -17.91
C LEU A 140 0.58 -5.93 -18.91
N TRP A 141 -0.25 -4.88 -18.83
CA TRP A 141 -1.35 -4.64 -19.76
C TRP A 141 -0.87 -4.56 -21.21
N LEU A 142 0.14 -3.73 -21.50
CA LEU A 142 0.72 -3.61 -22.85
C LEU A 142 1.23 -4.97 -23.37
N GLY A 143 1.92 -5.74 -22.53
CA GLY A 143 2.45 -7.05 -22.90
C GLY A 143 1.39 -8.11 -23.22
N ARG A 144 0.10 -7.83 -22.98
CA ARG A 144 -1.03 -8.73 -23.30
C ARG A 144 -1.82 -8.30 -24.55
N LEU A 145 -1.49 -7.15 -25.14
CA LEU A 145 -2.12 -6.68 -26.38
C LEU A 145 -1.43 -7.24 -27.63
N PRO A 146 -2.08 -7.24 -28.80
CA PRO A 146 -1.42 -7.58 -30.07
C PRO A 146 -0.22 -6.68 -30.37
N SER A 147 0.82 -7.22 -31.03
CA SER A 147 2.08 -6.51 -31.32
C SER A 147 1.89 -5.21 -32.11
N SER A 148 0.89 -5.17 -33.00
CA SER A 148 0.53 -3.96 -33.76
C SER A 148 0.05 -2.83 -32.85
N THR A 149 -0.83 -3.16 -31.89
CA THR A 149 -1.31 -2.22 -30.88
C THR A 149 -0.18 -1.77 -29.96
N GLN A 150 0.68 -2.70 -29.51
CA GLN A 150 1.84 -2.38 -28.67
C GLN A 150 2.77 -1.36 -29.31
N ALA A 151 3.11 -1.53 -30.59
CA ALA A 151 4.04 -0.66 -31.31
C ALA A 151 3.52 0.79 -31.38
N ILE A 152 2.22 0.98 -31.62
CA ILE A 152 1.59 2.30 -31.68
C ILE A 152 1.56 2.93 -30.28
N LEU A 153 1.15 2.17 -29.27
CA LEU A 153 1.05 2.65 -27.89
C LEU A 153 2.41 2.94 -27.24
N ALA A 154 3.49 2.29 -27.68
CA ALA A 154 4.85 2.54 -27.20
C ALA A 154 5.29 4.00 -27.43
N THR A 155 4.71 4.69 -28.42
CA THR A 155 4.96 6.11 -28.68
C THR A 155 4.25 7.05 -27.69
N GLN A 156 3.31 6.54 -26.90
CA GLN A 156 2.42 7.30 -26.02
C GLN A 156 2.80 7.18 -24.54
N ALA A 157 4.09 7.33 -24.23
CA ALA A 157 4.64 7.16 -22.87
C ALA A 157 4.08 8.12 -21.82
N LYS A 158 3.51 9.26 -22.22
CA LYS A 158 2.96 10.30 -21.32
C LYS A 158 1.43 10.30 -21.22
N ALA A 159 0.73 9.44 -21.96
CA ALA A 159 -0.73 9.39 -21.93
C ALA A 159 -1.23 8.92 -20.56
N SER A 160 -2.38 9.42 -20.10
CA SER A 160 -3.03 8.85 -18.91
C SER A 160 -3.47 7.40 -19.16
N SER A 161 -3.74 6.65 -18.09
CA SER A 161 -4.22 5.27 -18.19
C SER A 161 -5.58 5.18 -18.90
N ASP A 162 -6.46 6.15 -18.69
CA ASP A 162 -7.74 6.20 -19.41
C ASP A 162 -7.52 6.47 -20.91
N ALA A 163 -6.70 7.48 -21.25
CA ALA A 163 -6.46 7.85 -22.65
C ALA A 163 -5.77 6.72 -23.44
N ILE A 164 -4.85 5.98 -22.82
CA ILE A 164 -4.17 4.87 -23.50
C ILE A 164 -5.11 3.67 -23.71
N GLY A 165 -6.04 3.45 -22.78
CA GLY A 165 -7.07 2.42 -22.91
C GLY A 165 -7.99 2.67 -24.10
N GLU A 166 -8.53 3.88 -24.20
CA GLU A 166 -9.41 4.29 -25.32
C GLU A 166 -8.68 4.23 -26.67
N LEU A 167 -7.42 4.66 -26.72
CA LEU A 167 -6.60 4.56 -27.92
C LEU A 167 -6.38 3.10 -28.33
N ALA A 168 -6.15 2.21 -27.37
CA ALA A 168 -6.00 0.77 -27.64
C ALA A 168 -7.28 0.14 -28.19
N ASP A 169 -8.46 0.55 -27.70
CA ASP A 169 -9.76 0.10 -28.24
C ASP A 169 -9.94 0.56 -29.69
N THR A 170 -9.66 1.85 -29.95
CA THR A 170 -9.73 2.44 -31.30
C THR A 170 -8.82 1.71 -32.29
N ILE A 171 -7.59 1.39 -31.87
CA ILE A 171 -6.65 0.62 -32.70
C ILE A 171 -7.16 -0.79 -32.94
N SER A 172 -7.71 -1.44 -31.92
CA SER A 172 -8.23 -2.81 -32.04
C SER A 172 -9.42 -2.87 -33.00
N GLU A 173 -10.31 -1.88 -32.98
CA GLU A 173 -11.42 -1.75 -33.93
C GLU A 173 -10.95 -1.46 -35.37
N ALA A 174 -9.89 -0.66 -35.53
CA ALA A 174 -9.34 -0.32 -36.84
C ALA A 174 -8.55 -1.48 -37.50
N ILE A 175 -7.94 -2.35 -36.68
CA ILE A 175 -7.15 -3.50 -37.14
C ILE A 175 -7.99 -4.78 -37.26
N ALA A 176 -9.11 -4.88 -36.54
CA ALA A 176 -10.05 -5.99 -36.71
C ALA A 176 -10.44 -6.09 -38.19
N PRO A 177 -10.37 -7.28 -38.81
CA PRO A 177 -10.74 -7.43 -40.21
C PRO A 177 -12.19 -6.97 -40.36
N ARG A 178 -12.40 -5.86 -41.09
CA ARG A 178 -13.72 -5.48 -41.60
C ARG A 178 -14.25 -6.74 -42.27
N ALA A 179 -15.25 -7.37 -41.68
CA ALA A 179 -16.01 -8.40 -42.37
C ALA A 179 -16.50 -7.76 -43.66
N GLN A 180 -15.86 -8.08 -44.78
CA GLN A 180 -16.35 -7.71 -46.10
C GLN A 180 -17.71 -8.39 -46.20
N ILE A 181 -18.77 -7.60 -46.03
CA ILE A 181 -20.11 -8.01 -46.43
C ILE A 181 -19.98 -8.32 -47.91
N SER A 182 -19.92 -9.60 -48.24
CA SER A 182 -20.04 -10.07 -49.60
C SER A 182 -21.45 -9.70 -50.04
N GLU A 183 -21.59 -8.54 -50.68
CA GLU A 183 -22.65 -8.30 -51.64
C GLU A 183 -22.45 -9.29 -52.79
N ALA A 184 -23.03 -10.49 -52.66
CA ALA A 184 -23.37 -11.27 -53.82
C ALA A 184 -24.59 -10.61 -54.47
N SER A 185 -24.30 -9.69 -55.41
CA SER A 185 -25.21 -9.33 -56.48
C SER A 185 -25.69 -10.60 -57.18
N ASN A 186 -26.90 -11.06 -56.88
CA ASN A 186 -27.64 -11.90 -57.80
C ASN A 186 -28.27 -10.97 -58.84
N ALA A 187 -27.49 -10.70 -59.90
CA ALA A 187 -27.99 -10.12 -61.13
C ALA A 187 -28.55 -11.24 -62.03
N LEU A 188 -29.83 -11.12 -62.37
CA LEU A 188 -30.50 -11.40 -63.65
C LEU A 188 -30.11 -12.67 -64.44
N GLU A 189 -31.06 -13.61 -64.54
CA GLU A 189 -31.76 -13.94 -65.80
C GLU A 189 -33.10 -14.63 -65.53
#